data_AF-A0A8T7DES9-F1
#
_entry.id   AF-A0A8T7DES9-F1
#
_cell.length_a   1.000
_cell.length_b   1.000
_cell.length_c   1.000
_cell.angle_alpha   90.00
_cell.angle_beta   90.00
_cell.angle_gamma   90.00
#
_symmetry.space_group_name_H-M   'P 1'
#
loop_
_entity.id
_entity.type
_entity.pdbx_description
1 polymer ?
#
loop_
_entity_poly.entity_id
_entity_poly.type
_entity_poly.pdbx_seq_one_letter_code
_entity_poly.pdbx_strand_id
1 'polypeptide(L)' 'MKRMGRSSKQKKASLNLISLMDVFTILVFFLLVNSSSSDVMEPPKSITLPESVVDSKPRETVIVLVTEDNVLVQG' A
#
# COMPACT_ATOMS: atom_id res chain seq x y z
N MET A 1 -41.24 -37.85 44.63
CA MET A 1 -40.94 -37.98 43.18
C MET A 1 -40.43 -36.64 42.66
N LYS A 2 -39.13 -36.53 42.37
CA LYS A 2 -38.44 -35.27 42.04
C LYS A 2 -38.42 -35.10 40.51
N ARG A 3 -39.13 -34.10 39.96
CA ARG A 3 -39.09 -33.77 38.52
C ARG A 3 -37.72 -33.22 38.17
N MET A 4 -37.01 -33.97 37.32
CA MET A 4 -35.71 -33.63 36.76
C MET A 4 -35.82 -32.33 35.96
N GLY A 5 -35.15 -31.27 36.42
CA GLY A 5 -34.99 -30.03 35.67
C GLY A 5 -34.18 -30.31 34.40
N ARG A 6 -34.80 -30.09 33.23
CA ARG A 6 -34.07 -30.05 31.97
C ARG A 6 -33.26 -28.76 31.95
N SER A 7 -32.05 -28.84 32.50
CA SER A 7 -31.02 -27.84 32.31
C SER A 7 -30.85 -27.62 30.80
N SER A 8 -31.18 -26.41 30.37
CA SER A 8 -30.81 -25.85 29.08
C SER A 8 -29.29 -25.83 29.00
N LYS A 9 -28.67 -26.98 28.69
CA LYS A 9 -27.31 -27.04 28.20
C LYS A 9 -27.34 -26.27 26.88
N GLN A 10 -26.90 -25.02 26.94
CA GLN A 10 -26.62 -24.17 25.79
C GLN A 10 -25.95 -25.03 24.72
N LYS A 11 -26.70 -25.36 23.66
CA LYS A 11 -26.16 -26.03 22.49
C LYS A 11 -25.17 -25.03 21.90
N LYS A 12 -23.87 -25.27 22.09
CA LYS A 12 -22.83 -24.59 21.33
C LYS A 12 -23.18 -24.80 19.86
N ALA A 13 -23.53 -23.72 19.17
CA ALA A 13 -23.85 -23.77 17.75
C ALA A 13 -22.57 -24.23 17.02
N SER A 14 -22.56 -25.49 16.56
CA SER A 14 -21.54 -25.97 15.66
C SER A 14 -21.81 -25.38 14.29
N LEU A 15 -20.88 -24.62 13.73
CA LEU A 15 -20.98 -24.16 12.35
C LEU A 15 -20.94 -25.38 11.42
N ASN A 16 -21.88 -25.45 10.48
CA ASN A 16 -21.86 -26.47 9.44
C ASN A 16 -20.69 -26.18 8.49
N LEU A 17 -19.61 -26.96 8.59
CA LEU A 17 -18.38 -26.76 7.81
C LEU A 17 -18.64 -26.74 6.29
N ILE A 18 -19.66 -27.46 5.83
CA ILE A 18 -20.08 -27.50 4.43
C ILE A 18 -20.62 -26.11 4.02
N SER A 19 -21.58 -25.57 4.77
CA SER A 19 -22.14 -24.24 4.50
C SER A 19 -21.09 -23.12 4.65
N LEU A 20 -20.11 -23.28 5.54
CA LEU A 20 -19.04 -22.31 5.74
C LEU A 20 -18.05 -22.30 4.57
N MET A 21 -17.71 -23.47 4.01
CA MET A 21 -16.87 -23.59 2.83
C MET A 21 -17.50 -22.89 1.62
N ASP A 22 -18.82 -23.02 1.44
CA ASP A 22 -19.54 -22.39 0.32
C ASP A 22 -19.47 -20.85 0.40
N VAL A 23 -19.67 -20.27 1.59
CA VAL A 23 -19.56 -18.83 1.81
C VAL A 23 -18.13 -18.32 1.56
N PHE A 24 -17.11 -19.06 1.97
CA PHE A 24 -15.73 -18.69 1.67
C PHE A 24 -15.42 -18.76 0.17
N THR A 25 -15.95 -19.78 -0.51
CA THR A 25 -15.72 -19.97 -1.94
C THR A 25 -16.35 -18.85 -2.78
N ILE A 26 -17.57 -18.41 -2.44
CA ILE A 26 -18.20 -17.28 -3.16
C ILE A 26 -17.47 -15.95 -2.92
N LEU A 27 -16.93 -15.73 -1.73
CA LEU A 27 -16.11 -14.54 -1.44
C LEU A 27 -14.81 -14.55 -2.23
N VAL A 28 -14.13 -15.70 -2.34
CA VAL A 28 -12.90 -15.82 -3.14
C VAL A 28 -13.19 -15.59 -4.62
N PHE A 29 -14.27 -16.15 -5.16
CA PHE A 29 -14.68 -15.90 -6.55
C PHE A 29 -15.06 -14.45 -6.78
N PHE A 30 -15.81 -13.85 -5.85
CA PHE A 30 -16.13 -12.42 -5.91
C PHE A 30 -14.86 -11.57 -5.95
N LEU A 31 -13.91 -11.84 -5.06
CA LEU A 31 -12.64 -11.14 -5.02
C LEU A 31 -11.82 -11.38 -6.29
N LEU A 32 -11.79 -12.60 -6.84
CA LEU A 32 -11.06 -12.93 -8.05
C LEU A 32 -11.64 -12.22 -9.29
N VAL A 33 -12.97 -12.10 -9.39
CA VAL A 33 -13.65 -11.39 -10.48
C VAL A 33 -13.45 -9.88 -10.37
N ASN A 34 -13.40 -9.33 -9.16
CA ASN A 34 -13.31 -7.88 -8.94
C ASN A 34 -11.86 -7.37 -8.79
N SER A 35 -10.88 -8.25 -8.54
CA SER A 35 -9.46 -7.89 -8.42
C SER A 35 -8.77 -7.59 -9.74
N SER A 36 -9.42 -7.86 -10.88
CA SER A 36 -8.90 -7.58 -12.22
C SER A 36 -9.06 -6.12 -12.66
N SER A 37 -9.52 -5.21 -11.80
CA SER A 37 -9.87 -3.83 -12.19
C SER A 37 -8.79 -2.77 -11.97
N SER A 38 -7.59 -3.13 -11.53
CA SER A 38 -6.44 -2.22 -11.68
C SER A 38 -5.80 -2.44 -13.04
N ASP A 39 -6.46 -1.94 -14.09
CA ASP A 39 -5.75 -1.56 -15.30
C ASP A 39 -4.67 -0.57 -14.86
N VAL A 40 -3.44 -1.08 -14.70
CA VAL A 40 -2.26 -0.22 -14.65
C VAL A 40 -2.32 0.52 -15.97
N MET A 41 -2.76 1.78 -15.95
CA MET A 41 -2.70 2.63 -17.12
C MET A 41 -1.26 2.56 -17.60
N GLU A 42 -0.99 1.82 -18.68
CA GLU A 42 0.32 1.83 -19.32
C GLU A 42 0.59 3.31 -19.60
N PRO A 43 1.65 3.91 -19.03
CA PRO A 43 1.99 5.29 -19.33
C PRO A 43 2.04 5.41 -20.85
N PRO A 44 1.47 6.48 -21.44
CA PRO A 44 1.47 6.65 -22.88
C PRO A 44 2.89 6.42 -23.40
N LYS A 45 3.06 5.44 -24.31
CA LYS A 45 4.36 5.08 -24.92
C LYS A 45 5.00 6.24 -25.72
N SER A 46 4.35 7.40 -25.72
CA SER A 46 4.74 8.64 -26.42
C SER A 46 5.33 9.71 -25.49
N ILE A 47 5.73 9.40 -24.26
CA ILE A 47 6.46 10.36 -23.42
C ILE A 47 7.95 10.21 -23.73
N THR A 48 8.45 11.00 -24.67
CA THR A 48 9.89 11.24 -24.86
C THR A 48 10.36 12.19 -23.75
N LEU A 49 11.13 11.66 -22.81
CA LEU A 49 11.82 12.50 -21.82
C LEU A 49 12.85 13.36 -22.57
N PRO A 50 12.91 14.69 -22.32
CA PRO A 50 13.95 15.52 -22.92
C PRO A 50 15.32 15.04 -22.44
N GLU A 51 16.30 14.99 -23.34
CA GLU A 51 17.68 14.80 -22.93
C GLU A 51 18.08 15.96 -22.01
N SER A 52 18.41 15.64 -20.76
CA SER A 52 18.91 16.62 -19.80
C SER A 52 20.36 16.97 -20.13
N VAL A 53 20.55 17.74 -21.21
CA VAL A 53 21.85 18.32 -21.55
C VAL A 53 22.01 19.64 -20.81
N VAL A 54 22.93 19.65 -19.84
CA VAL A 54 23.40 20.89 -19.21
C VAL A 54 24.54 21.42 -20.09
N ASP A 55 24.20 22.32 -21.01
CA ASP A 55 25.16 22.93 -21.94
C ASP A 55 26.01 24.04 -21.27
N SER A 56 25.56 24.54 -20.12
CA SER A 56 26.28 25.58 -19.38
C SER A 56 27.22 24.97 -18.34
N LYS A 57 28.51 25.32 -18.40
CA LYS A 57 29.44 25.06 -17.29
C LYS A 57 28.83 25.59 -15.98
N PRO A 58 28.96 24.85 -14.86
CA PRO A 58 28.54 25.34 -13.54
C PRO A 58 29.14 26.72 -13.29
N ARG A 59 28.31 27.68 -12.86
CA ARG A 59 28.80 29.00 -12.48
C ARG A 59 29.75 28.83 -11.29
N GLU A 60 30.93 29.44 -11.38
CA GLU A 60 31.84 29.52 -10.23
C GLU A 60 31.06 30.14 -9.07
N THR A 61 30.84 29.33 -8.04
CA THR A 61 30.07 29.72 -6.87
C THR A 61 31.07 30.14 -5.81
N VAL A 62 30.99 31.40 -5.40
CA VAL A 62 31.85 31.94 -4.34
C VAL A 62 31.58 31.20 -3.05
N ILE A 63 32.62 30.61 -2.45
CA ILE A 63 32.53 29.92 -1.17
C ILE A 63 32.79 30.95 -0.08
N VAL A 64 31.78 31.22 0.74
CA VAL A 64 31.90 32.11 1.90
C VAL A 64 31.89 31.25 3.16
N LEU A 65 33.00 31.29 3.90
CA LEU A 65 33.12 30.67 5.22
C LEU A 65 33.05 31.75 6.28
N VAL A 66 32.07 31.63 7.18
CA VAL A 66 31.89 32.54 8.32
C VAL A 66 32.35 31.83 9.59
N THR A 67 33.35 32.40 10.26
CA THR A 67 33.76 32.03 11.62
C THR A 67 33.33 33.13 12.59
N GLU A 68 33.45 32.89 13.90
CA GLU A 68 33.04 33.87 14.92
C GLU A 68 33.79 35.21 14.78
N ASP A 69 35.04 35.16 14.34
CA ASP A 69 35.91 36.33 14.27
C ASP A 69 36.08 36.89 12.85
N ASN A 70 35.85 36.07 11.80
CA ASN A 70 36.17 36.47 10.43
C ASN A 70 35.22 35.90 9.36
N VAL A 71 35.18 36.58 8.21
CA VAL A 71 34.51 36.10 7.00
C VAL A 71 35.57 35.90 5.92
N LEU A 72 35.70 34.66 5.45
CA LEU A 72 36.60 34.29 4.36
C LEU A 72 35.79 34.09 3.10
N VAL A 73 36.21 34.73 2.01
CA VAL A 73 35.56 34.67 0.70
C VAL A 73 36.58 34.12 -0.29
N GLN A 74 36.28 32.96 -0.88
CA GLN A 74 37.11 32.35 -1.91
C GLN A 74 36.31 32.18 -3.20
N GLY A 75 36.83 32.81 -4.26
CA GLY A 75 36.38 32.70 -5.64
C GLY A 75 37.57 32.46 -6.55
#